data_AF-A0A068TJS6-F1
#
_entry.id   AF-A0A068TJS6-F1
#
_cell.length_a   1.000
_cell.length_b   1.000
_cell.length_c   1.000
_cell.angle_alpha   90.00
_cell.angle_beta   90.00
_cell.angle_gamma   90.00
#
_symmetry.space_group_name_H-M   'P 1'
#
loop_
_entity.id
_entity.type
_entity.pdbx_description
1 polymer ?
#
loop_
_entity_poly.entity_id
_entity_poly.type
_entity_poly.pdbx_seq_one_letter_code
_entity_poly.pdbx_strand_id
1 'polypeptide(L)'
;MSFQEAFARRLEIIRPQMNQIRDFIRTRPPRLTPGIKRLVDVLHQRSVPVYLISGGLMGVITPVALELNIPLQNIYANRLKFFFNGEFAGYDDNEPTSKNGGKGQIIKM
;
A
#
# COMPACT_ATOMS: atom_id res chain seq x y z
N MET A 1 -18.65 -8.12 10.27
CA MET A 1 -17.25 -7.72 10.52
C MET A 1 -16.89 -6.66 9.49
N SER A 2 -16.44 -5.49 9.93
CA SER A 2 -15.96 -4.41 9.05
C SER A 2 -14.58 -4.73 8.46
N PHE A 3 -14.18 -4.03 7.40
CA PHE A 3 -12.83 -4.13 6.85
C PHE A 3 -11.78 -3.80 7.92
N GLN A 4 -12.02 -2.75 8.71
CA GLN A 4 -11.12 -2.31 9.78
C GLN A 4 -10.92 -3.41 10.83
N GLU A 5 -12.00 -4.04 11.29
CA GLU A 5 -11.95 -5.17 12.23
C GLU A 5 -11.19 -6.37 11.64
N ALA A 6 -11.49 -6.74 10.40
CA ALA A 6 -10.83 -7.85 9.72
C ALA A 6 -9.34 -7.56 9.46
N PHE A 7 -8.99 -6.31 9.17
CA PHE A 7 -7.61 -5.89 8.97
C PHE A 7 -6.84 -5.91 10.29
N ALA A 8 -7.40 -5.35 11.37
CA ALA A 8 -6.81 -5.38 12.70
C ALA A 8 -6.55 -6.81 13.18
N ARG A 9 -7.57 -7.70 13.13
CA ARG A 9 -7.43 -9.10 13.54
C ARG A 9 -6.35 -9.86 12.77
N ARG A 10 -6.22 -9.61 11.45
CA ARG A 10 -5.15 -10.23 10.64
C ARG A 10 -3.77 -9.74 11.09
N LEU A 11 -3.61 -8.45 11.38
CA LEU A 11 -2.34 -7.91 11.87
C LEU A 11 -2.01 -8.38 13.29
N GLU A 12 -3.00 -8.60 14.14
CA GLU A 12 -2.82 -9.19 15.48
C GLU A 12 -2.33 -10.64 15.42
N ILE A 13 -2.72 -11.40 14.39
CA ILE A 13 -2.22 -12.76 14.15
C ILE A 13 -0.82 -12.72 13.54
N ILE A 14 -0.60 -11.88 12.53
CA ILE A 14 0.67 -11.85 11.77
C ILE A 14 1.80 -11.19 12.58
N ARG A 15 1.50 -10.11 13.31
CA ARG A 15 2.44 -9.25 14.06
C ARG A 15 3.77 -9.03 13.33
N PRO A 16 3.74 -8.45 12.12
CA PRO A 16 4.93 -8.37 11.28
C PRO A 16 6.01 -7.51 11.94
N GLN A 17 7.25 -7.99 11.94
CA GLN A 17 8.41 -7.17 12.33
C GLN A 17 8.93 -6.35 11.16
N MET A 18 9.54 -5.21 11.47
CA MET A 18 10.06 -4.27 10.46
C MET A 18 11.09 -4.92 9.53
N ASN A 19 11.97 -5.78 10.06
CA ASN A 19 12.94 -6.53 9.26
C ASN A 19 12.27 -7.53 8.31
N GLN A 20 11.23 -8.25 8.75
CA GLN A 20 10.48 -9.19 7.92
C GLN A 20 9.84 -8.49 6.71
N ILE A 21 9.29 -7.29 6.91
CA ILE A 21 8.73 -6.49 5.81
C ILE A 21 9.83 -6.05 4.83
N ARG A 22 10.96 -5.55 5.34
CA ARG A 22 12.11 -5.15 4.50
C ARG A 22 12.66 -6.33 3.71
N ASP A 23 12.82 -7.49 4.36
CA ASP A 23 13.30 -8.71 3.74
C ASP A 23 12.32 -9.23 2.69
N PHE A 24 11.02 -9.18 2.96
CA PHE A 24 9.99 -9.52 1.99
C PHE A 24 10.10 -8.65 0.74
N ILE A 25 10.19 -7.33 0.89
CA ILE A 25 10.32 -6.39 -0.23
C ILE A 25 11.59 -6.67 -1.05
N ARG A 26 12.71 -6.95 -0.37
CA ARG A 26 14.00 -7.22 -1.01
C ARG A 26 14.02 -8.55 -1.77
N THR A 27 13.46 -9.60 -1.18
CA THR A 27 13.55 -10.98 -1.70
C THR A 27 12.40 -11.36 -2.62
N ARG A 28 11.30 -10.62 -2.59
CA ARG A 28 10.11 -10.86 -3.43
C ARG A 28 9.76 -9.58 -4.18
N PRO A 29 10.45 -9.28 -5.29
CA PRO A 29 10.12 -8.13 -6.10
C PRO A 29 8.67 -8.22 -6.60
N PRO A 30 8.02 -7.07 -6.87
CA PRO A 30 6.67 -7.05 -7.42
C PRO A 30 6.54 -7.89 -8.70
N ARG A 31 5.43 -8.58 -8.82
CA ARG A 31 5.02 -9.21 -10.09
C ARG A 31 3.90 -8.38 -10.67
N LEU A 32 4.21 -7.64 -11.72
CA LEU A 32 3.24 -6.80 -12.39
C LEU A 32 2.31 -7.63 -13.27
N THR A 33 1.01 -7.31 -13.23
CA THR A 33 0.03 -7.88 -14.14
C THR A 33 0.42 -7.56 -15.59
N PRO A 34 0.44 -8.53 -16.52
CA PRO A 34 0.80 -8.28 -17.91
C PRO A 34 0.04 -7.10 -18.50
N GLY A 35 0.77 -6.18 -19.15
CA GLY A 35 0.22 -4.98 -19.79
C GLY A 35 0.08 -3.75 -18.88
N ILE A 36 0.17 -3.87 -17.55
CA ILE A 36 -0.02 -2.71 -16.65
C ILE A 36 1.03 -1.61 -16.87
N LYS A 37 2.29 -2.01 -17.09
CA LYS A 37 3.37 -1.06 -17.37
C LYS A 37 3.09 -0.25 -18.64
N ARG A 38 2.71 -0.93 -19.73
CA ARG A 38 2.36 -0.28 -20.99
C ARG A 38 1.16 0.66 -20.82
N LEU A 39 0.15 0.26 -20.05
CA LEU A 39 -1.01 1.10 -19.77
C LEU A 39 -0.61 2.38 -19.04
N VAL A 40 0.16 2.27 -17.95
CA VAL A 40 0.62 3.42 -17.18
C VAL A 40 1.51 4.32 -18.02
N ASP A 41 2.43 3.77 -18.81
CA ASP A 41 3.30 4.53 -19.72
C ASP A 41 2.46 5.36 -20.72
N VAL A 42 1.40 4.78 -21.30
CA VAL A 42 0.49 5.52 -22.22
C VAL A 42 -0.30 6.61 -21.49
N LEU A 43 -0.75 6.37 -20.25
CA LEU A 43 -1.45 7.38 -19.45
C LEU A 43 -0.52 8.56 -19.12
N HIS A 44 0.72 8.29 -18.72
CA HIS A 44 1.73 9.34 -18.48
C HIS A 44 2.05 10.14 -19.74
N GLN A 45 2.22 9.49 -20.90
CA GLN A 45 2.43 10.18 -22.19
C GLN A 45 1.28 11.13 -22.54
N ARG A 46 0.07 10.82 -22.09
CA ARG A 46 -1.13 11.65 -22.26
C ARG A 46 -1.32 12.67 -21.12
N SER A 47 -0.34 12.81 -20.23
CA SER A 47 -0.41 13.65 -19.03
C SER A 47 -1.60 13.32 -18.12
N VAL A 48 -2.05 12.06 -18.12
CA VAL A 48 -3.10 11.58 -17.22
C VAL A 48 -2.45 11.19 -15.88
N PRO A 49 -2.87 11.79 -14.75
CA PRO A 49 -2.33 11.43 -13.46
C PRO A 49 -2.79 10.01 -13.07
N VAL A 50 -1.83 9.18 -12.67
CA VAL A 50 -2.07 7.80 -12.24
C VAL A 50 -1.90 7.69 -10.73
N TYR A 51 -2.82 6.98 -10.08
CA TYR A 51 -2.85 6.78 -8.63
C TYR A 51 -2.95 5.29 -8.28
N LEU A 52 -2.34 4.91 -7.16
CA LEU A 52 -2.49 3.57 -6.56
C LEU A 52 -3.25 3.67 -5.24
N ILE A 53 -4.47 3.12 -5.20
CA ILE A 53 -5.33 3.13 -4.00
C ILE A 53 -5.54 1.69 -3.51
N SER A 54 -4.96 1.37 -2.36
CA SER A 54 -4.88 -0.01 -1.85
C SER A 54 -5.31 -0.11 -0.39
N GLY A 55 -6.02 -1.19 -0.04
CA GLY A 55 -6.19 -1.60 1.36
C GLY A 55 -4.97 -2.35 1.92
N GLY A 56 -3.93 -2.52 1.10
CA GLY A 56 -2.65 -3.12 1.48
C GLY A 56 -1.74 -2.14 2.21
N LEU A 57 -0.45 -2.48 2.29
CA LEU A 57 0.53 -1.77 3.10
C LEU A 57 1.42 -0.87 2.24
N MET A 58 1.61 0.39 2.67
CA MET A 58 2.41 1.38 1.96
C MET A 58 3.78 0.84 1.56
N GLY A 59 4.53 0.24 2.50
CA GLY A 59 5.87 -0.30 2.21
C GLY A 59 5.91 -1.37 1.11
N VAL A 60 4.82 -2.11 0.92
CA VAL A 60 4.71 -3.15 -0.13
C VAL A 60 4.29 -2.54 -1.47
N ILE A 61 3.51 -1.46 -1.46
CA ILE A 61 3.04 -0.78 -2.67
C ILE A 61 4.11 0.17 -3.23
N THR A 62 4.96 0.76 -2.40
CA THR A 62 6.01 1.69 -2.84
C THR A 62 6.90 1.11 -3.96
N PRO A 63 7.45 -0.12 -3.88
CA PRO A 63 8.22 -0.71 -4.97
C PRO A 63 7.45 -0.82 -6.29
N VAL A 64 6.16 -1.14 -6.24
CA VAL A 64 5.28 -1.21 -7.42
C VAL A 64 5.16 0.15 -8.09
N ALA A 65 4.96 1.20 -7.29
CA ALA A 65 4.83 2.56 -7.79
C ALA A 65 6.12 3.05 -8.46
N LEU A 66 7.27 2.75 -7.84
CA LEU A 66 8.58 3.08 -8.40
C LEU A 66 8.81 2.39 -9.75
N GLU A 67 8.46 1.10 -9.86
CA GLU A 67 8.59 0.35 -11.12
C GLU A 67 7.68 0.89 -12.25
N LEU A 68 6.54 1.48 -11.87
CA LEU A 68 5.57 2.08 -12.78
C LEU A 68 5.76 3.60 -13.00
N ASN A 69 6.81 4.20 -12.42
CA ASN A 69 7.05 5.64 -12.43
C ASN A 69 5.86 6.47 -11.88
N ILE A 70 5.14 5.94 -10.90
CA ILE A 70 4.04 6.63 -10.23
C ILE A 70 4.63 7.40 -9.03
N PRO A 71 4.40 8.72 -8.91
CA PRO A 71 4.90 9.50 -7.78
C PRO A 71 4.39 8.98 -6.44
N LEU A 72 5.23 8.99 -5.39
CA LEU A 72 4.85 8.42 -4.09
C LEU A 72 3.68 9.15 -3.42
N GLN A 73 3.51 10.44 -3.72
CA GLN A 73 2.35 11.22 -3.29
C GLN A 73 1.02 10.77 -3.92
N ASN A 74 1.07 9.98 -5.01
CA ASN A 74 -0.10 9.41 -5.67
C ASN A 74 -0.46 8.01 -5.12
N ILE A 75 0.16 7.60 -4.01
CA ILE A 75 -0.13 6.32 -3.34
C ILE A 75 -0.96 6.57 -2.10
N TYR A 76 -2.09 5.86 -2.01
CA TYR A 76 -2.94 5.81 -0.82
C TYR A 76 -3.04 4.37 -0.36
N ALA A 77 -2.47 4.08 0.81
CA ALA A 77 -2.40 2.74 1.38
C ALA A 77 -2.21 2.79 2.91
N ASN A 78 -2.50 1.68 3.58
CA ASN A 78 -2.37 1.59 5.03
C ASN A 78 -0.90 1.60 5.48
N ARG A 79 -0.61 2.25 6.61
CA ARG A 79 0.75 2.35 7.17
C ARG A 79 0.87 1.51 8.42
N LEU A 80 1.90 0.66 8.50
CA LEU A 80 2.24 -0.03 9.74
C LEU A 80 3.04 0.89 10.66
N LYS A 81 2.84 0.74 11.96
CA LYS A 81 3.61 1.39 13.02
C LYS A 81 4.50 0.33 13.67
N PHE A 82 5.72 0.71 14.00
CA PHE A 82 6.68 -0.16 14.66
C PHE A 82 7.28 0.56 15.87
N PHE A 83 7.59 -0.18 16.91
CA PHE A 83 8.43 0.30 18.01
C PHE A 83 9.87 0.48 17.54
N PHE A 84 10.69 1.15 18.34
CA PHE A 84 12.10 1.40 18.00
C PHE A 84 12.91 0.11 17.81
N ASN A 85 12.56 -0.96 18.53
CA ASN A 85 13.15 -2.29 18.39
C ASN A 85 12.68 -3.04 17.11
N GLY A 86 11.80 -2.45 16.30
CA GLY A 86 11.26 -3.03 15.08
C GLY A 86 10.04 -3.94 15.27
N GLU A 87 9.53 -4.08 16.49
CA GLU A 87 8.33 -4.86 16.77
C GLU A 87 7.06 -4.15 16.27
N PHE A 88 6.05 -4.93 15.92
CA PHE A 88 4.75 -4.43 15.50
C PHE A 88 4.08 -3.58 16.61
N ALA A 89 3.73 -2.34 16.28
CA ALA A 89 3.08 -1.39 17.19
C ALA A 89 1.68 -0.96 16.71
N GLY A 90 1.12 -1.64 15.72
CA GLY A 90 -0.19 -1.32 15.14
C GLY A 90 -0.10 -0.74 13.74
N TYR A 91 -1.11 0.03 13.35
CA TYR A 91 -1.19 0.69 12.06
C TYR A 91 -1.79 2.10 12.21
N ASP A 92 -1.73 2.89 11.15
CA ASP A 92 -2.40 4.18 11.10
C ASP A 92 -3.87 3.99 10.71
N ASP A 93 -4.76 4.15 11.70
CA ASP A 93 -6.21 4.04 11.58
C ASP A 93 -6.87 5.34 11.11
N ASN A 94 -6.09 6.40 10.93
CA ASN A 94 -6.55 7.62 10.25
C ASN A 94 -6.55 7.49 8.73
N GLU A 95 -5.74 6.57 8.18
CA GLU A 95 -5.71 6.32 6.74
C GLU A 95 -7.11 5.90 6.25
N PRO A 96 -7.72 6.59 5.27
CA PRO A 96 -9.05 6.24 4.79
C PRO A 96 -9.13 4.79 4.31
N THR A 97 -8.04 4.28 3.72
CA THR A 97 -7.91 2.89 3.24
C THR A 97 -7.95 1.82 4.33
N SER A 98 -7.94 2.21 5.61
CA SER A 98 -8.10 1.30 6.75
C SER A 98 -9.57 1.05 7.10
N LYS A 99 -10.49 1.81 6.49
CA LYS A 99 -11.93 1.81 6.79
C LYS A 99 -12.77 1.29 5.62
N ASN A 100 -14.01 0.91 5.92
CA ASN A 100 -15.00 0.56 4.91
C ASN A 100 -15.22 1.73 3.94
N GLY A 101 -15.19 1.46 2.63
CA GLY A 101 -15.40 2.51 1.62
C GLY A 101 -14.22 3.50 1.49
N GLY A 102 -13.09 3.25 2.14
CA GLY A 102 -11.93 4.14 2.15
C GLY A 102 -11.43 4.57 0.77
N LYS A 103 -11.44 3.64 -0.20
CA LYS A 103 -11.09 3.96 -1.59
C LYS A 103 -11.98 5.03 -2.20
N GLY A 104 -13.28 4.96 -1.93
CA GLY A 104 -14.25 5.95 -2.41
C GLY A 104 -14.08 7.31 -1.75
N GLN A 105 -13.57 7.36 -0.51
CA GLN A 105 -13.21 8.62 0.13
C GLN A 105 -12.02 9.28 -0.57
N ILE A 106 -10.94 8.51 -0.83
CA ILE A 106 -9.76 9.01 -1.56
C ILE A 106 -10.12 9.55 -2.94
N ILE A 107 -11.00 8.88 -3.68
CA ILE A 107 -11.39 9.32 -5.04
C ILE A 107 -12.18 10.64 -5.02
N LYS A 108 -12.81 10.98 -3.89
CA LYS A 108 -13.60 12.22 -3.73
C LYS A 108 -12.79 13.40 -3.19
N MET A 109 -11.54 13.18 -2.79
CA MET A 109 -10.62 14.25 -2.35
C MET A 109 -10.03 14.96 -3.57
#